data_AF-A0A5E8H6H5-F1
#
_entry.id   AF-A0A5E8H6H5-F1
#
_cell.length_a   1.000
_cell.length_b   1.000
_cell.length_c   1.000
_cell.angle_alpha   90.00
_cell.angle_beta   90.00
_cell.angle_gamma   90.00
#
_symmetry.space_group_name_H-M   'P 1'
#
loop_
_entity.id
_entity.type
_entity.pdbx_description
1 polymer ?
#
loop_
_entity_poly.entity_id
_entity_poly.type
_entity_poly.pdbx_seq_one_letter_code
_entity_poly.pdbx_strand_id
1 'polypeptide(L)'
;MDLPEPRDFRQWIKRVLTVLDLTGYRWSREAGVPPNLVSKLLSGEQTDLRLSAACALVRIAQKTARDQGIALPPLERHRLPSDLGRWSRP
;
A
#
# COMPACT_ATOMS: atom_id res chain seq x y z
N MET A 1 1.36 16.71 2.09
CA MET A 1 1.33 15.30 2.52
C MET A 1 1.17 14.48 1.26
N ASP A 2 2.22 13.80 0.81
CA ASP A 2 2.21 13.04 -0.45
C ASP A 2 1.64 11.63 -0.19
N LEU A 3 0.41 11.39 -0.66
CA LEU A 3 -0.24 10.09 -0.57
C LEU A 3 -0.22 9.41 -1.95
N PRO A 4 0.07 8.10 -2.03
CA PRO A 4 -0.08 7.35 -3.27
C PRO A 4 -1.55 7.31 -3.70
N GLU A 5 -1.85 7.31 -5.00
CA GLU A 5 -3.22 7.01 -5.42
C GLU A 5 -3.57 5.55 -5.08
N PRO A 6 -4.85 5.23 -4.84
CA PRO A 6 -5.27 3.85 -4.57
C PRO A 6 -4.86 2.87 -5.68
N ARG A 7 -4.74 3.33 -6.92
CA ARG A 7 -4.26 2.53 -8.05
C ARG A 7 -2.78 2.15 -7.87
N ASP A 8 -1.92 3.11 -7.54
CA ASP A 8 -0.48 2.87 -7.40
C ASP A 8 -0.20 2.03 -6.17
N PHE A 9 -0.93 2.25 -5.08
CA PHE A 9 -0.82 1.41 -3.90
C PHE A 9 -1.19 -0.05 -4.22
N ARG A 10 -2.24 -0.29 -5.01
CA ARG A 10 -2.58 -1.64 -5.47
C ARG A 10 -1.50 -2.26 -6.36
N GLN A 11 -0.91 -1.49 -7.27
CA GLN A 11 0.21 -1.96 -8.10
C GLN A 11 1.44 -2.28 -7.25
N TRP A 12 1.72 -1.46 -6.24
CA TRP A 12 2.78 -1.70 -5.29
C TRP A 12 2.55 -3.00 -4.52
N ILE A 13 1.34 -3.25 -4.00
CA ILE A 13 0.98 -4.53 -3.35
C ILE A 13 1.29 -5.72 -4.27
N LYS A 14 0.90 -5.66 -5.55
CA LYS A 14 1.19 -6.73 -6.52
C LYS A 14 2.68 -7.03 -6.61
N ARG A 15 3.49 -5.98 -6.77
CA ARG A 15 4.95 -6.10 -6.87
C ARG A 15 5.56 -6.65 -5.59
N VAL A 16 5.08 -6.22 -4.43
CA VAL A 16 5.56 -6.72 -3.12
C VAL A 16 5.27 -8.21 -2.95
N LEU A 17 4.05 -8.66 -3.31
CA LEU A 17 3.71 -10.09 -3.26
C LEU A 17 4.68 -10.92 -4.13
N THR A 18 4.98 -10.43 -5.34
CA THR A 18 5.92 -11.10 -6.25
C THR A 18 7.35 -11.11 -5.72
N VAL A 19 7.85 -9.97 -5.22
CA VAL A 19 9.26 -9.82 -4.81
C VAL A 19 9.55 -10.53 -3.49
N LEU A 20 8.59 -10.59 -2.57
CA LEU A 20 8.76 -11.24 -1.27
C LEU A 20 8.22 -12.67 -1.21
N ASP A 21 7.72 -13.19 -2.34
CA ASP A 21 7.04 -14.49 -2.45
C ASP A 21 5.99 -14.70 -1.34
N LEU A 22 5.15 -13.67 -1.13
CA LEU A 22 4.11 -13.67 -0.12
C LEU A 22 2.76 -14.03 -0.72
N THR A 23 1.91 -14.69 0.07
CA THR A 23 0.48 -14.78 -0.24
C THR A 23 -0.28 -13.65 0.40
N GLY A 24 -1.37 -13.18 -0.24
CA GLY A 24 -2.20 -12.13 0.33
C GLY A 24 -2.78 -12.50 1.71
N TYR A 25 -3.08 -13.78 1.92
CA TYR A 25 -3.53 -14.31 3.21
C TYR A 25 -2.45 -14.18 4.29
N ARG A 26 -1.23 -14.67 4.01
CA ARG A 26 -0.10 -14.60 4.96
C ARG A 26 0.20 -13.15 5.34
N TRP A 27 0.29 -12.27 4.35
CA TRP A 27 0.56 -10.85 4.58
C TRP A 27 -0.55 -10.19 5.40
N SER A 28 -1.82 -10.46 5.09
CA SER A 28 -2.95 -9.93 5.86
C SER A 28 -2.91 -10.40 7.33
N ARG A 29 -2.61 -11.68 7.56
CA ARG A 29 -2.51 -12.27 8.91
C ARG A 29 -1.38 -11.62 9.71
N GLU A 30 -0.19 -11.51 9.13
CA GLU A 30 0.97 -10.90 9.79
C GLU A 30 0.76 -9.40 10.06
N ALA A 31 0.01 -8.70 9.21
CA ALA A 31 -0.34 -7.30 9.40
C ALA A 31 -1.48 -7.07 10.40
N GLY A 32 -2.14 -8.12 10.90
CA GLY A 32 -3.27 -8.00 11.81
C GLY A 32 -4.49 -7.33 11.16
N VAL A 33 -4.66 -7.51 9.85
CA VAL A 33 -5.79 -6.98 9.07
C VAL A 33 -6.69 -8.12 8.61
N PRO A 34 -7.94 -7.86 8.14
CA PRO A 34 -8.82 -8.92 7.68
C PRO A 34 -8.15 -9.85 6.65
N PRO A 35 -8.29 -11.18 6.77
CA PRO A 35 -7.48 -12.15 6.02
C PRO A 35 -7.69 -12.11 4.51
N ASN A 36 -8.80 -11.56 4.06
CA ASN A 36 -9.15 -11.39 2.65
C ASN A 36 -8.87 -9.97 2.13
N LEU A 37 -8.39 -9.04 2.97
CA LEU A 37 -8.22 -7.63 2.61
C LEU A 37 -7.35 -7.46 1.37
N VAL A 38 -6.17 -8.08 1.35
CA VAL A 38 -5.25 -8.00 0.20
C VAL A 38 -5.90 -8.59 -1.05
N SER A 39 -6.63 -9.71 -0.93
CA SER A 39 -7.34 -10.32 -2.07
C SER A 39 -8.43 -9.39 -2.63
N LYS A 40 -9.22 -8.75 -1.75
CA LYS A 40 -10.25 -7.79 -2.13
C LYS A 40 -9.69 -6.52 -2.77
N LEU A 41 -8.56 -6.03 -2.27
CA LEU A 41 -7.85 -4.90 -2.88
C LEU A 41 -7.38 -5.22 -4.30
N LEU A 42 -6.86 -6.43 -4.51
CA LEU A 42 -6.31 -6.86 -5.79
C LEU A 42 -7.37 -7.18 -6.84
N SER A 43 -8.50 -7.75 -6.43
CA SER A 43 -9.67 -8.00 -7.29
C SER A 43 -10.46 -6.72 -7.60
N GLY A 44 -10.27 -5.66 -6.81
CA GLY A 44 -11.00 -4.41 -6.94
C GLY A 44 -12.38 -4.42 -6.25
N GLU A 45 -12.74 -5.51 -5.55
CA GLU A 45 -13.94 -5.56 -4.70
C GLU A 45 -13.88 -4.51 -3.58
N GLN A 46 -12.67 -4.23 -3.09
CA GLN A 46 -12.41 -3.16 -2.14
C GLN A 46 -11.44 -2.15 -2.75
N THR A 47 -11.89 -0.91 -2.92
CA THR A 47 -11.06 0.20 -3.40
C THR A 47 -10.50 1.05 -2.27
N ASP A 48 -11.25 1.14 -1.16
CA ASP A 48 -10.87 1.93 -0.01
C ASP A 48 -10.15 1.12 1.05
N LEU A 49 -9.05 1.66 1.54
CA LEU A 49 -8.24 1.07 2.58
C LEU A 49 -8.10 2.05 3.73
N ARG A 50 -8.45 1.63 4.94
CA ARG A 50 -8.17 2.43 6.14
C ARG A 50 -6.67 2.68 6.25
N LEU A 51 -6.28 3.91 6.56
CA LEU A 51 -4.87 4.29 6.68
C LEU A 51 -4.10 3.39 7.65
N SER A 52 -4.72 2.99 8.77
CA SER A 52 -4.12 2.05 9.73
C SER A 52 -3.77 0.69 9.12
N ALA A 53 -4.65 0.16 8.26
CA ALA A 53 -4.42 -1.10 7.55
C ALA A 53 -3.34 -0.96 6.48
N ALA A 54 -3.32 0.15 5.74
CA ALA A 54 -2.25 0.47 4.79
C ALA A 54 -0.87 0.52 5.50
N CYS A 55 -0.79 1.26 6.61
CA CYS A 55 0.41 1.38 7.42
C CYS A 55 0.86 0.03 8.03
N ALA A 56 -0.07 -0.85 8.37
CA ALA A 56 0.26 -2.19 8.86
C ALA A 56 0.86 -3.06 7.76
N LEU A 57 0.25 -3.09 6.56
CA LEU A 57 0.77 -3.81 5.41
C LEU A 57 2.18 -3.34 5.03
N VAL A 58 2.42 -2.02 4.98
CA VAL A 58 3.74 -1.45 4.67
C VAL A 58 4.78 -1.85 5.70
N ARG A 59 4.47 -1.78 7.00
CA ARG A 59 5.41 -2.20 8.07
C ARG A 59 5.80 -3.66 7.97
N ILE A 60 4.84 -4.54 7.70
CA ILE A 60 5.13 -5.96 7.52
C ILE A 60 5.98 -6.19 6.28
N ALA A 61 5.65 -5.58 5.14
CA ALA A 61 6.48 -5.70 3.94
C ALA A 61 7.92 -5.24 4.19
N GLN A 62 8.12 -4.11 4.88
CA GLN A 62 9.46 -3.60 5.23
C GLN A 62 10.22 -4.54 6.15
N LYS A 63 9.53 -5.12 7.15
CA LYS A 63 10.12 -6.11 8.05
C LYS A 63 10.54 -7.36 7.27
N THR A 64 9.63 -7.96 6.50
CA THR A 64 9.90 -9.16 5.70
C THR A 64 11.03 -8.94 4.71
N ALA A 65 11.04 -7.79 4.03
CA ALA A 65 12.11 -7.41 3.11
C ALA A 65 13.47 -7.31 3.80
N ARG A 66 13.52 -6.69 4.99
CA ARG A 66 14.73 -6.63 5.82
C ARG A 66 15.20 -8.02 6.23
N ASP A 67 14.28 -8.86 6.71
CA ASP A 67 14.59 -10.22 7.18
C ASP A 67 15.11 -11.11 6.04
N GLN A 68 14.68 -10.86 4.80
CA GLN A 68 15.11 -11.59 3.60
C GLN A 68 16.28 -10.94 2.84
N GLY A 69 16.72 -9.73 3.24
CA GLY A 69 17.74 -8.97 2.50
C GLY A 69 17.29 -8.52 1.11
N ILE A 70 15.97 -8.38 0.88
CA ILE A 70 15.39 -7.99 -0.41
C ILE A 70 15.04 -6.50 -0.40
N ALA A 71 15.29 -5.80 -1.51
CA ALA A 71 14.87 -4.42 -1.70
C ALA A 71 13.38 -4.37 -2.12
N LEU A 72 12.57 -3.58 -1.40
CA LEU A 72 11.18 -3.35 -1.80
C LEU A 72 11.09 -2.44 -3.04
N PRO A 73 10.11 -2.67 -3.93
CA PRO A 73 9.80 -1.70 -4.97
C PRO A 73 9.40 -0.35 -4.34
N PRO A 74 9.77 0.77 -4.98
CA PRO A 74 9.37 2.09 -4.50
C PRO A 74 7.84 2.21 -4.54
N LEU A 75 7.28 2.85 -3.51
CA LEU A 75 5.89 3.25 -3.51
C LEU A 75 5.81 4.62 -4.19
N GLU A 76 5.29 4.65 -5.41
CA GLU A 76 5.10 5.89 -6.19
C GLU A 76 4.26 6.88 -5.37
N ARG A 77 4.73 8.11 -5.26
CA ARG A 77 4.05 9.19 -4.54
C ARG A 77 3.71 10.28 -5.53
N HIS A 78 2.43 10.58 -5.67
CA HIS A 78 1.99 11.75 -6.42
C HIS A 78 2.14 12.97 -5.52
N ARG A 79 2.97 13.93 -5.95
CA ARG A 79 3.01 15.26 -5.35
C ARG A 79 1.67 15.92 -5.65
N LEU A 80 0.88 16.22 -4.62
CA LEU A 80 -0.30 17.06 -4.79
C LEU A 80 0.17 18.38 -5.42
N PRO A 81 -0.48 18.87 -6.49
CA PRO A 81 -0.12 20.17 -7.06
C PRO A 81 -0.18 21.22 -5.95
N SER A 82 0.91 21.97 -5.80
CA SER A 82 1.11 22.98 -4.76
C SER A 82 0.08 24.13 -4.81
N ASP A 83 -0.79 24.14 -5.83
CA ASP A 83 -1.75 25.21 -6.14
C ASP A 83 -3.08 25.15 -5.37
N LEU A 84 -3.23 24.25 -4.39
CA LEU A 84 -4.32 24.36 -3.41
C LEU A 84 -4.17 25.59 -2.47
N GLY A 85 -3.09 26.37 -2.61
CA GLY A 85 -2.91 27.68 -1.98
C GLY A 85 -3.56 28.87 -2.69
N ARG A 86 -4.25 28.67 -3.83
CA ARG A 86 -4.85 29.75 -4.62
C ARG A 86 -6.35 29.58 -4.87
N TRP A 87 -7.10 29.18 -3.83
CA TRP A 87 -8.51 29.53 -3.78
C TRP A 87 -8.59 31.01 -3.39
N SER A 88 -8.50 31.88 -4.40
CA SER A 88 -8.96 33.25 -4.27
C SER A 88 -10.38 33.21 -3.72
N ARG A 89 -10.55 33.74 -2.51
CA ARG A 89 -11.87 34.05 -1.96
C ARG A 89 -12.60 34.99 -2.94
N PRO A 90 -13.94 34.88 -3.05
CA PRO A 90 -14.76 35.76 -3.87
C PRO A 90 -14.59 37.23 -3.48
#